data_AF-A0A934LCZ8-F1
#
_entry.id   AF-A0A934LCZ8-F1
#
_cell.length_a   1.000
_cell.length_b   1.000
_cell.length_c   1.000
_cell.angle_alpha   90.00
_cell.angle_beta   90.00
_cell.angle_gamma   90.00
#
_symmetry.space_group_name_H-M   'P 1'
#
loop_
_entity.id
_entity.type
_entity.pdbx_description
1 polymer ?
#
loop_
_entity_poly.entity_id
_entity_poly.type
_entity_poly.pdbx_seq_one_letter_code
_entity_poly.pdbx_strand_id
1 'polypeptide(L)'
;LLDVLHELVETGNSVVVIEHNLEVIKTADWIIDLGPEGGDGGGEIVAQGTPEDIVKVKRSYTGEFLKPVLARRENKRKKGVQAAE
;
A
#
# COMPACT_ATOMS: atom_id res chain seq x y z
N LEU A 1 3.28 15.42 5.24
CA LEU A 1 4.41 14.49 5.00
C LEU A 1 4.21 13.75 3.70
N LEU A 2 3.13 12.98 3.55
CA LEU A 2 2.78 12.31 2.27
C LEU A 2 2.80 13.27 1.07
N ASP A 3 2.22 14.47 1.20
CA ASP A 3 2.19 15.45 0.10
C ASP A 3 3.59 15.83 -0.40
N VAL A 4 4.55 15.99 0.52
CA VAL A 4 5.95 16.30 0.17
C VAL A 4 6.62 15.11 -0.54
N LEU A 5 6.33 13.88 -0.10
CA LEU A 5 6.88 12.68 -0.76
C LEU A 5 6.30 12.52 -2.17
N HIS A 6 5.02 12.83 -2.37
CA HIS A 6 4.40 12.84 -3.68
C HIS A 6 4.99 13.92 -4.59
N GLU A 7 5.23 15.14 -4.10
CA GLU A 7 5.90 16.20 -4.86
C GLU A 7 7.31 15.80 -5.32
N LEU A 8 8.07 15.10 -4.48
CA LEU A 8 9.38 14.55 -4.87
C LEU A 8 9.26 13.54 -6.01
N VAL A 9 8.23 12.68 -5.98
CA VAL A 9 7.97 11.72 -7.07
C VAL A 9 7.54 12.45 -8.35
N GLU A 10 6.65 13.43 -8.25
CA GLU A 10 6.15 14.22 -9.39
C GLU A 10 7.27 15.01 -10.10
N THR A 11 8.32 15.39 -9.37
CA THR A 11 9.52 16.03 -9.92
C THR A 11 10.52 15.04 -10.55
N GLY A 12 10.18 13.74 -10.60
CA GLY A 12 10.96 12.70 -11.27
C GLY A 12 11.89 11.91 -10.35
N ASN A 13 11.83 12.10 -9.02
CA ASN A 13 12.62 11.33 -8.09
C ASN A 13 11.95 9.98 -7.77
N SER A 14 12.76 9.01 -7.32
CA SER A 14 12.26 7.78 -6.71
C SER A 14 12.34 7.89 -5.19
N VAL A 15 11.24 7.55 -4.51
CA VAL A 15 11.17 7.55 -3.04
C VAL A 15 10.92 6.12 -2.57
N VAL A 16 11.78 5.63 -1.68
CA VAL A 16 11.64 4.31 -1.05
C VAL A 16 11.47 4.52 0.45
N VAL A 17 10.41 3.95 1.01
CA VAL A 17 10.06 4.10 2.43
C VAL A 17 9.78 2.73 3.04
N ILE A 18 10.25 2.51 4.27
CA ILE A 18 9.88 1.36 5.09
C ILE A 18 8.73 1.81 6.00
N GLU A 19 7.56 1.18 5.85
CA GLU A 19 6.36 1.60 6.55
C GLU A 19 5.52 0.43 7.04
N HIS A 20 4.77 0.70 8.11
CA HIS A 20 3.75 -0.20 8.66
C HIS A 20 2.37 0.47 8.69
N ASN A 21 2.30 1.78 8.43
CA ASN A 21 1.03 2.49 8.40
C ASN A 21 0.27 2.23 7.08
N LEU A 22 -0.82 1.47 7.17
CA LEU A 22 -1.65 1.09 6.01
C LEU A 22 -2.25 2.29 5.25
N GLU A 23 -2.45 3.43 5.92
CA GLU A 23 -2.93 4.66 5.26
C GLU A 23 -1.89 5.27 4.33
N VAL A 24 -0.60 5.03 4.59
CA VAL A 24 0.52 5.40 3.71
C VAL A 24 0.73 4.32 2.65
N ILE A 25 0.76 3.05 3.05
CA ILE A 25 1.03 1.91 2.15
C ILE A 25 0.00 1.86 1.00
N LYS A 26 -1.27 2.16 1.27
CA LYS A 26 -2.32 2.15 0.23
C LYS A 26 -2.15 3.19 -0.88
N THR A 27 -1.30 4.19 -0.68
CA THR A 27 -1.04 5.26 -1.67
C THR A 27 0.23 5.02 -2.46
N ALA A 28 0.99 3.97 -2.13
CA ALA A 28 2.21 3.62 -2.86
C ALA A 28 1.88 3.09 -4.27
N ASP A 29 2.71 3.44 -5.23
CA ASP A 29 2.63 2.89 -6.60
C ASP A 29 3.09 1.43 -6.64
N TRP A 30 4.03 1.06 -5.77
CA TRP A 30 4.59 -0.27 -5.67
C TRP A 30 4.94 -0.63 -4.23
N ILE A 31 4.72 -1.89 -3.87
CA ILE A 31 5.04 -2.45 -2.55
C ILE A 31 5.97 -3.64 -2.75
N ILE A 32 6.97 -3.75 -1.87
CA ILE A 32 7.77 -4.95 -1.68
C ILE A 32 7.50 -5.39 -0.24
N ASP A 33 6.83 -6.54 -0.08
CA ASP A 33 6.46 -7.10 1.21
C ASP A 33 7.49 -8.14 1.65
N LEU A 34 8.09 -7.91 2.81
CA LEU A 34 9.14 -8.75 3.39
C LEU A 34 8.61 -9.54 4.56
N GLY A 35 9.08 -10.78 4.71
CA GLY A 35 8.65 -11.66 5.79
C GLY A 35 8.99 -13.12 5.49
N PRO A 36 8.11 -14.09 5.82
CA PRO A 36 6.78 -13.92 6.43
C PRO A 36 6.83 -13.44 7.88
N GLU A 37 7.89 -13.78 8.62
CA GLU A 37 8.08 -13.36 10.01
C GLU A 37 9.24 -12.35 10.14
N GLY A 38 9.50 -11.90 11.38
CA GLY A 38 10.71 -11.14 11.70
C GLY A 38 11.89 -12.04 12.08
N GLY A 39 13.11 -11.50 12.00
CA GLY A 39 14.33 -12.21 12.40
C GLY A 39 14.63 -13.40 11.49
N ASP A 40 15.00 -14.54 12.08
CA ASP A 40 15.41 -15.75 11.35
C ASP A 40 14.29 -16.39 10.52
N GLY A 41 13.03 -16.08 10.82
CA GLY A 41 11.87 -16.51 10.04
C GLY A 41 11.47 -15.55 8.90
N GLY A 42 12.27 -14.51 8.67
CA GLY A 42 12.04 -13.49 7.66
C GLY A 42 13.07 -13.52 6.53
N GLY A 43 13.23 -12.37 5.86
CA GLY A 43 14.26 -12.16 4.84
C GLY A 43 13.84 -12.59 3.42
N GLU A 44 12.60 -13.01 3.22
CA GLU A 44 12.07 -13.36 1.91
C GLU A 44 11.17 -12.27 1.34
N ILE A 45 11.11 -12.20 0.00
CA ILE A 45 10.08 -11.41 -0.71
C ILE A 45 8.80 -12.23 -0.74
N VAL A 46 7.86 -11.87 0.14
CA VAL A 46 6.56 -12.53 0.28
C VAL A 46 5.63 -12.09 -0.85
N ALA A 47 5.65 -10.81 -1.22
CA ALA A 47 4.88 -10.28 -2.32
C ALA A 47 5.56 -9.03 -2.90
N GLN A 48 5.30 -8.75 -4.17
CA GLN A 48 5.65 -7.47 -4.78
C GLN A 48 4.60 -7.10 -5.83
N GLY A 49 4.29 -5.82 -5.95
CA GLY A 49 3.24 -5.37 -6.87
C GLY A 49 2.58 -4.07 -6.44
N THR A 50 1.50 -3.72 -7.12
CA THR A 50 0.60 -2.64 -6.71
C THR A 50 -0.13 -3.02 -5.39
N PRO A 51 -0.67 -2.05 -4.63
CA PRO A 51 -1.53 -2.35 -3.49
C PRO A 51 -2.62 -3.39 -3.78
N GLU A 52 -3.24 -3.32 -4.96
CA GLU A 52 -4.27 -4.24 -5.42
C GLU A 52 -3.74 -5.66 -5.69
N ASP A 53 -2.46 -5.81 -6.02
CA ASP A 53 -1.83 -7.12 -6.19
C ASP A 53 -1.44 -7.74 -4.86
N ILE A 54 -0.91 -6.95 -3.91
CA ILE A 54 -0.52 -7.44 -2.58
C ILE A 54 -1.72 -8.05 -1.85
N VAL A 55 -2.89 -7.42 -1.92
CA VAL A 55 -4.10 -7.94 -1.24
C VAL A 55 -4.63 -9.27 -1.79
N LYS A 56 -4.13 -9.72 -2.95
CA LYS A 56 -4.46 -11.04 -3.52
C LYS A 56 -3.54 -12.14 -2.99
N VAL A 57 -2.40 -11.79 -2.37
CA VAL A 57 -1.40 -12.74 -1.90
C VAL A 57 -1.72 -13.20 -0.49
N LYS A 58 -2.23 -14.44 -0.34
CA LYS A 58 -2.66 -14.99 0.95
C LYS A 58 -1.56 -15.11 2.02
N ARG A 59 -0.30 -15.23 1.60
CA ARG A 59 0.85 -15.34 2.52
C ARG A 59 1.37 -13.99 3.02
N SER A 60 0.82 -12.88 2.52
CA SER A 60 1.23 -11.52 2.90
C SER A 60 0.35 -11.01 4.04
N TYR A 61 0.94 -10.82 5.22
CA TYR A 61 0.25 -10.16 6.33
C TYR A 61 -0.14 -8.73 5.94
N THR A 62 0.75 -8.00 5.27
CA THR A 62 0.47 -6.67 4.73
C THR A 62 -0.76 -6.69 3.83
N GLY A 63 -0.86 -7.66 2.90
CA GLY A 63 -2.01 -7.85 2.03
C GLY A 63 -3.31 -8.14 2.78
N GLU A 64 -3.27 -8.97 3.82
CA GLU A 64 -4.43 -9.29 4.67
C GLU A 64 -5.02 -8.03 5.31
N PHE A 65 -4.17 -7.19 5.91
CA PHE A 65 -4.62 -5.97 6.60
C PHE A 65 -4.89 -4.79 5.65
N LEU A 66 -4.23 -4.73 4.50
CA LEU A 66 -4.43 -3.67 3.50
C LEU A 66 -5.77 -3.79 2.77
N LYS A 67 -6.27 -5.01 2.58
CA LYS A 67 -7.54 -5.30 1.89
C LYS A 67 -8.75 -4.49 2.40
N PRO A 68 -9.08 -4.46 3.70
CA PRO A 68 -10.19 -3.65 4.20
C PRO A 68 -9.95 -2.15 4.03
N VAL A 69 -8.70 -1.69 4.05
CA VAL A 69 -8.33 -0.28 3.90
C VAL A 69 -8.59 0.21 2.47
N LEU A 70 -8.22 -0.59 1.45
CA LEU A 70 -8.52 -0.30 0.05
C LEU A 70 -10.04 -0.26 -0.22
N ALA A 71 -10.79 -1.21 0.31
CA ALA A 71 -12.26 -1.24 0.15
C ALA A 71 -12.94 0.02 0.72
N ARG A 72 -12.45 0.55 1.85
CA ARG A 72 -12.95 1.81 2.42
C ARG A 72 -12.69 3.02 1.52
N ARG A 73 -11.53 3.07 0.84
CA ARG A 73 -11.16 4.13 -0.11
C ARG A 73 -12.10 4.13 -1.32
N GLU A 74 -12.37 2.96 -1.90
CA GLU A 74 -13.30 2.84 -3.03
C GLU A 74 -14.71 3.32 -2.68
N ASN A 75 -15.21 2.92 -1.51
CA ASN A 75 -16.54 3.32 -1.04
C ASN A 75 -16.65 4.83 -0.79
N LYS A 76 -15.60 5.48 -0.26
CA LYS A 76 -15.54 6.95 -0.15
C LYS A 76 -15.56 7.62 -1.51
N ARG A 77 -14.82 7.10 -2.49
CA ARG A 77 -14.78 7.64 -3.86
C ARG A 77 -16.15 7.58 -4.53
N LYS A 78 -16.84 6.43 -4.43
CA LYS A 78 -18.20 6.25 -4.99
C LYS A 78 -19.22 7.21 -4.38
N LYS A 79 -19.20 7.41 -3.06
CA LYS A 79 -20.10 8.36 -2.37
C LYS A 79 -19.84 9.82 -2.75
N GLY A 80 -18.57 10.22 -2.91
CA GLY A 80 -18.22 11.59 -3.30
C GLY A 80 -18.67 11.94 -4.72
N VAL A 81 -18.55 11.00 -5.66
CA VAL A 81 -19.04 11.18 -7.03
C VAL A 81 -20.57 11.33 -7.05
N GLN A 82 -21.28 10.50 -6.30
CA GLN A 82 -22.75 10.49 -6.26
C GLN A 82 -23.37 11.70 -5.51
N ALA A 83 -22.59 12.45 -4.76
CA ALA A 83 -23.01 13.69 -4.07
C ALA A 83 -22.69 14.96 -4.88
N ALA A 84 -21.92 14.85 -5.96
CA ALA A 84 -21.57 15.94 -6.87
C ALA A 84 -22.45 15.96 -8.14
N GLU A 85 -23.34 14.97 -8.29
CA GLU A 85 -24.43 14.90 -9.28
C GLU A 85 -25.74 15.39 -8.65
#